data_AF-A0A7C3UWR0-F1
#
_entry.id   AF-A0A7C3UWR0-F1
#
_cell.length_a   1.000
_cell.length_b   1.000
_cell.length_c   1.000
_cell.angle_alpha   90.00
_cell.angle_beta   90.00
_cell.angle_gamma   90.00
#
_symmetry.space_group_name_H-M   'P 1'
#
loop_
_entity.id
_entity.type
_entity.pdbx_description
1 polymer ?
#
loop_
_entity_poly.entity_id
_entity_poly.type
_entity_poly.pdbx_seq_one_letter_code
_entity_poly.pdbx_strand_id
1 'polypeptide(L)'
;MVQGLGRQGLSDLEAALLWRATLEYRLTCVRELVPFEPVIYGDPGWRELLGNGFRLRPEVNYYDELPRVYRTTAINFNATSLQMKAAVNQRVFDGPAAGGFVLTDFREQLAELFEVGKEMACFTDIGEIPKLVRYYLKHTEIREKMTAKARQRVLAEHTYRHRVAAMLDTMRRNW
;
A
#
# COMPACT_ATOMS: atom_id res chain seq x y z
N MET A 1 31.91 0.00 11.87
CA MET A 1 31.53 1.23 12.63
C MET A 1 31.97 2.40 11.77
N VAL A 2 31.05 3.17 11.19
CA VAL A 2 31.39 4.29 10.30
C VAL A 2 31.89 5.44 11.18
N GLN A 3 33.20 5.46 11.46
CA GLN A 3 33.83 6.57 12.19
C GLN A 3 34.13 7.71 11.20
N GLY A 4 33.79 8.95 11.59
CA GLY A 4 34.15 10.16 10.83
C GLY A 4 32.99 10.98 10.26
N LEU A 5 31.74 10.52 10.34
CA LEU A 5 30.58 11.33 9.92
C LEU A 5 30.14 12.26 11.05
N GLY A 6 30.00 13.56 10.74
CA GLY A 6 29.31 14.51 11.61
C GLY A 6 27.81 14.19 11.71
N ARG A 7 27.09 14.89 12.60
CA ARG A 7 25.65 14.64 12.87
C ARG A 7 24.78 14.62 11.62
N GLN A 8 25.00 15.55 10.69
CA GLN A 8 24.29 15.59 9.40
C GLN A 8 24.57 14.34 8.56
N GLY A 9 25.84 13.94 8.45
CA GLY A 9 26.23 12.76 7.69
C GLY A 9 25.67 11.46 8.26
N LEU A 10 25.50 11.37 9.58
CA LEU A 10 24.79 10.25 10.21
C LEU A 10 23.31 10.22 9.84
N SER A 11 22.62 11.37 9.88
CA SER A 11 21.21 11.46 9.47
C SER A 11 21.00 11.14 7.98
N ASP A 12 21.89 11.61 7.12
CA ASP A 12 21.84 11.31 5.67
C ASP A 12 22.06 9.80 5.42
N LEU A 13 22.98 9.17 6.15
CA LEU A 13 23.21 7.73 6.09
C LEU A 13 22.00 6.93 6.60
N GLU A 14 21.40 7.34 7.71
CA GLU A 14 20.17 6.71 8.24
C GLU A 14 19.02 6.78 7.22
N ALA A 15 18.83 7.94 6.58
CA ALA A 15 17.85 8.10 5.53
C ALA A 15 18.15 7.18 4.33
N ALA A 16 19.39 7.17 3.84
CA ALA A 16 19.80 6.30 2.74
C ALA A 16 19.57 4.81 3.04
N LEU A 17 19.88 4.36 4.26
CA LEU A 17 19.64 2.99 4.72
C LEU A 17 18.15 2.65 4.75
N LEU A 18 17.30 3.53 5.28
CA LEU A 18 15.85 3.33 5.32
C LEU A 18 15.23 3.27 3.91
N TRP A 19 15.71 4.13 3.00
CA TRP A 19 15.28 4.12 1.60
C TRP A 19 15.68 2.83 0.90
N ARG A 20 16.95 2.40 1.07
CA ARG A 20 17.44 1.15 0.49
C ARG A 20 16.70 -0.06 1.04
N ALA A 21 16.49 -0.13 2.36
CA ALA A 21 15.76 -1.20 3.00
C ALA A 21 14.28 -1.24 2.54
N THR A 22 13.64 -0.08 2.36
CA THR A 22 12.29 0.00 1.80
C THR A 22 12.25 -0.52 0.37
N LEU A 23 13.23 -0.16 -0.47
CA LEU A 23 13.33 -0.63 -1.85
C LEU A 23 13.48 -2.15 -1.88
N GLU A 24 14.37 -2.72 -1.07
CA GLU A 24 14.61 -4.16 -1.01
C GLU A 24 13.37 -4.91 -0.50
N TYR A 25 12.72 -4.42 0.56
CA TYR A 25 11.48 -4.99 1.07
C TYR A 25 10.37 -5.04 0.00
N ARG A 26 10.12 -3.92 -0.68
CA ARG A 26 9.10 -3.85 -1.74
C ARG A 26 9.46 -4.75 -2.92
N LEU A 27 10.74 -4.80 -3.29
CA LEU A 27 11.21 -5.64 -4.38
C LEU A 27 10.98 -7.12 -4.08
N THR A 28 11.27 -7.57 -2.86
CA THR A 28 10.98 -8.95 -2.43
C THR A 28 9.49 -9.24 -2.46
N CYS A 29 8.64 -8.31 -1.99
CA CYS A 29 7.18 -8.46 -2.08
C CYS A 29 6.68 -8.58 -3.53
N VAL A 30 7.19 -7.73 -4.43
CA VAL A 30 6.77 -7.72 -5.85
C VAL A 30 7.28 -8.95 -6.59
N ARG A 31 8.44 -9.51 -6.22
CA ARG A 31 8.95 -10.77 -6.78
C ARG A 31 8.01 -11.94 -6.53
N GLU A 32 7.35 -11.99 -5.37
CA GLU A 32 6.31 -13.00 -5.09
C GLU A 32 5.08 -12.88 -6.01
N LEU A 33 4.91 -11.74 -6.68
CA LEU A 33 3.83 -11.54 -7.64
C LEU A 33 4.18 -12.01 -9.06
N VAL A 34 5.46 -12.22 -9.38
CA VAL A 34 5.93 -12.59 -10.73
C VAL A 34 5.18 -13.78 -11.35
N PRO A 35 4.85 -14.87 -10.61
CA PRO A 35 4.07 -15.98 -11.15
C PRO A 35 2.67 -15.61 -11.68
N PHE A 36 2.18 -14.39 -11.38
CA PHE A 36 0.88 -13.87 -11.79
C PHE A 36 0.98 -12.77 -12.86
N GLU A 37 2.18 -12.53 -13.42
CA GLU A 37 2.44 -11.52 -14.45
C GLU A 37 1.82 -10.13 -14.14
N PRO A 38 2.22 -9.52 -13.00
CA PRO A 38 1.62 -8.28 -12.51
C PRO A 38 1.85 -7.16 -13.51
N VAL A 39 0.89 -6.23 -13.56
CA VAL A 39 1.09 -4.97 -14.29
C VAL A 39 1.67 -3.96 -13.31
N ILE A 40 2.80 -3.35 -13.67
CA ILE A 40 3.45 -2.30 -12.91
C ILE A 40 3.34 -1.02 -13.72
N TYR A 41 2.76 0.02 -13.13
CA TYR A 41 2.76 1.38 -13.67
C TYR A 41 3.91 2.15 -13.02
N GLY A 42 4.90 2.56 -13.81
CA GLY A 42 6.12 3.16 -13.28
C GLY A 42 7.16 3.44 -14.35
N ASP A 43 8.34 3.85 -13.89
CA ASP A 43 9.49 4.14 -14.74
C ASP A 43 10.24 2.86 -15.22
N PRO A 44 11.17 2.99 -16.18
CA PRO A 44 11.96 1.88 -16.71
C PRO A 44 12.84 1.12 -15.69
N GLY A 45 13.16 1.72 -14.53
CA GLY A 45 13.99 1.11 -13.48
C GLY A 45 13.42 -0.19 -12.92
N TRP A 46 12.09 -0.39 -13.01
CA TRP A 46 11.48 -1.69 -12.69
C TRP A 46 12.01 -2.84 -13.52
N ARG A 47 12.35 -2.60 -14.80
CA ARG A 47 12.93 -3.61 -15.69
C ARG A 47 14.33 -4.01 -15.25
N GLU A 48 15.12 -3.06 -14.77
CA GLU A 48 16.46 -3.32 -14.24
C GLU A 48 16.40 -4.13 -12.93
N LEU A 49 15.41 -3.85 -12.07
CA LEU A 49 15.28 -4.47 -10.74
C LEU A 49 14.65 -5.88 -10.76
N LEU A 50 13.66 -6.11 -11.65
CA LEU A 50 12.90 -7.35 -11.71
C LEU A 50 13.28 -8.25 -12.90
N GLY A 51 13.86 -7.69 -13.96
CA GLY A 51 14.09 -8.42 -15.22
C GLY A 51 12.79 -8.71 -15.95
N ASN A 52 12.29 -9.94 -15.83
CA ASN A 52 11.14 -10.47 -16.59
C ASN A 52 9.98 -10.88 -15.66
N GLY A 53 8.86 -11.28 -16.25
CA GLY A 53 7.72 -11.84 -15.52
C GLY A 53 6.75 -10.78 -14.96
N PHE A 54 6.73 -9.59 -15.57
CA PHE A 54 5.76 -8.54 -15.30
C PHE A 54 5.52 -7.72 -16.58
N ARG A 55 4.44 -6.93 -16.58
CA ARG A 55 4.10 -6.01 -17.67
C ARG A 55 4.29 -4.58 -17.21
N LEU A 56 5.26 -3.88 -17.81
CA LEU A 56 5.49 -2.46 -17.52
C LEU A 56 4.54 -1.57 -18.33
N ARG A 57 3.94 -0.59 -17.66
CA ARG A 57 3.17 0.52 -18.24
C ARG A 57 3.76 1.84 -17.74
N PRO A 58 3.61 2.94 -18.51
CA PRO A 58 4.01 4.26 -18.04
C PRO A 58 3.33 4.62 -16.72
N GLU A 59 3.90 5.60 -16.02
CA GLU A 59 3.27 6.21 -14.85
C GLU A 59 1.86 6.72 -15.19
N VAL A 60 0.96 6.62 -14.22
CA VAL A 60 -0.42 7.10 -14.34
C VAL A 60 -0.60 8.36 -13.53
N ASN A 61 -1.43 9.26 -14.03
CA ASN A 61 -1.79 10.44 -13.27
C ASN A 61 -2.67 10.05 -12.07
N TYR A 62 -2.25 10.54 -10.90
CA TYR A 62 -2.82 10.19 -9.62
C TYR A 62 -4.29 10.63 -9.45
N TYR A 63 -4.70 11.72 -10.09
CA TYR A 63 -6.00 12.35 -9.84
C TYR A 63 -7.13 11.90 -10.78
N ASP A 64 -6.82 11.55 -12.02
CA ASP A 64 -7.81 11.24 -13.07
C ASP A 64 -7.77 9.77 -13.54
N GLU A 65 -6.58 9.18 -13.65
CA GLU A 65 -6.37 7.83 -14.18
C GLU A 65 -6.34 6.77 -13.08
N LEU A 66 -5.62 7.03 -11.98
CA LEU A 66 -5.39 6.06 -10.93
C LEU A 66 -6.68 5.48 -10.30
N PRO A 67 -7.75 6.26 -10.04
CA PRO A 67 -9.01 5.69 -9.56
C PRO A 67 -9.63 4.67 -10.54
N ARG A 68 -9.45 4.87 -11.85
CA ARG A 68 -9.92 3.92 -12.87
C ARG A 68 -9.10 2.64 -12.81
N VAL A 69 -7.77 2.77 -12.74
CA VAL A 69 -6.85 1.63 -12.58
C VAL A 69 -7.23 0.80 -11.35
N TYR A 70 -7.45 1.45 -10.20
CA TYR A 70 -7.88 0.76 -8.98
C TYR A 70 -9.17 -0.04 -9.18
N ARG A 71 -10.20 0.56 -9.79
CA ARG A 71 -11.49 -0.09 -10.01
C ARG A 71 -11.42 -1.26 -11.00
N THR A 72 -10.59 -1.16 -12.04
CA THR A 72 -10.49 -2.19 -13.09
C THR A 72 -9.47 -3.28 -12.81
N THR A 73 -8.74 -3.18 -11.70
CA THR A 73 -7.71 -4.15 -11.31
C THR A 73 -8.27 -5.14 -10.31
N ALA A 74 -8.08 -6.44 -10.58
CA ALA A 74 -8.59 -7.51 -9.74
C ALA A 74 -7.99 -7.51 -8.33
N ILE A 75 -6.71 -7.16 -8.19
CA ILE A 75 -6.00 -7.00 -6.91
C ILE A 75 -5.02 -5.83 -7.02
N ASN A 76 -5.25 -4.77 -6.25
CA ASN A 76 -4.30 -3.67 -6.11
C ASN A 76 -3.34 -3.99 -4.96
N PHE A 77 -2.10 -4.32 -5.31
CA PHE A 77 -1.10 -4.70 -4.31
C PHE A 77 -0.47 -3.47 -3.65
N ASN A 78 -0.27 -3.54 -2.32
CA ASN A 78 0.37 -2.51 -1.53
C ASN A 78 1.45 -3.11 -0.61
N ALA A 79 2.59 -2.43 -0.52
CA ALA A 79 3.64 -2.69 0.46
C ALA A 79 4.14 -1.35 1.03
N THR A 80 3.85 -1.14 2.31
CA THR A 80 4.10 0.12 3.02
C THR A 80 5.59 0.33 3.27
N SER A 81 6.05 1.58 3.25
CA SER A 81 7.48 1.87 3.49
C SER A 81 7.86 1.54 4.94
N LEU A 82 9.09 1.05 5.14
CA LEU A 82 9.61 0.73 6.48
C LEU A 82 9.78 1.96 7.37
N GLN A 83 9.79 3.17 6.80
CA GLN A 83 9.77 4.41 7.58
C GLN A 83 8.44 4.58 8.35
N MET A 84 7.36 3.95 7.88
CA MET A 84 6.03 3.99 8.47
C MET A 84 5.84 2.77 9.36
N LYS A 85 6.43 2.78 10.56
CA LYS A 85 6.48 1.61 11.45
C LYS A 85 5.09 1.00 11.70
N ALA A 86 4.17 1.83 12.22
CA ALA A 86 2.79 1.43 12.53
C ALA A 86 1.76 1.96 11.51
N ALA A 87 2.13 2.95 10.71
CA ALA A 87 1.20 3.71 9.90
C ALA A 87 0.92 3.07 8.53
N VAL A 88 -0.22 3.45 7.94
CA VAL A 88 -0.65 3.05 6.59
C VAL A 88 -0.48 4.19 5.59
N ASN A 89 -0.25 3.87 4.33
CA ASN A 89 -0.23 4.87 3.24
C ASN A 89 -1.63 5.12 2.67
N GLN A 90 -1.76 6.09 1.78
CA GLN A 90 -3.06 6.50 1.21
C GLN A 90 -3.77 5.40 0.40
N ARG A 91 -3.03 4.42 -0.13
CA ARG A 91 -3.57 3.37 -1.01
C ARG A 91 -4.64 2.52 -0.33
N VAL A 92 -4.57 2.33 0.99
CA VAL A 92 -5.59 1.57 1.75
C VAL A 92 -6.93 2.30 1.83
N PHE A 93 -6.96 3.61 1.55
CA PHE A 93 -8.18 4.41 1.49
C PHE A 93 -8.64 4.64 0.05
N ASP A 94 -7.73 5.06 -0.83
CA ASP A 94 -8.05 5.45 -2.20
C ASP A 94 -8.54 4.27 -3.04
N GLY A 95 -7.90 3.09 -2.89
CA GLY A 95 -8.29 1.87 -3.59
C GLY A 95 -9.76 1.51 -3.32
N PRO A 96 -10.16 1.30 -2.05
CA PRO A 96 -11.55 1.03 -1.72
C PRO A 96 -12.50 2.18 -2.08
N ALA A 97 -12.11 3.45 -1.89
CA ALA A 97 -12.94 4.60 -2.28
C ALA A 97 -13.31 4.57 -3.78
N ALA A 98 -12.35 4.20 -4.63
CA ALA A 98 -12.54 3.99 -6.05
C ALA A 98 -13.31 2.70 -6.38
N GLY A 99 -13.47 1.78 -5.43
CA GLY A 99 -14.12 0.48 -5.62
C GLY A 99 -13.14 -0.62 -6.07
N GLY A 100 -11.85 -0.46 -5.81
CA GLY A 100 -10.82 -1.47 -6.06
C GLY A 100 -10.49 -2.29 -4.82
N PHE A 101 -10.29 -3.59 -5.01
CA PHE A 101 -9.81 -4.49 -3.96
C PHE A 101 -8.32 -4.25 -3.69
N VAL A 102 -7.93 -4.17 -2.41
CA VAL A 102 -6.54 -3.94 -1.99
C VAL A 102 -6.04 -5.13 -1.17
N LEU A 103 -4.85 -5.63 -1.53
CA LEU A 103 -4.05 -6.55 -0.71
C LEU A 103 -2.83 -5.79 -0.20
N THR A 104 -2.71 -5.63 1.12
CA THR A 104 -1.65 -4.81 1.75
C THR A 104 -0.83 -5.59 2.78
N ASP A 105 0.34 -5.09 3.15
CA ASP A 105 1.03 -5.55 4.36
C ASP A 105 0.26 -5.13 5.62
N PHE A 106 0.29 -5.97 6.66
CA PHE A 106 -0.31 -5.67 7.96
C PHE A 106 0.46 -4.53 8.67
N ARG A 107 -0.29 -3.62 9.28
CA ARG A 107 0.21 -2.54 10.13
C ARG A 107 -0.72 -2.37 11.32
N GLU A 108 -0.21 -1.99 12.48
CA GLU A 108 -1.03 -1.80 13.69
C GLU A 108 -2.19 -0.81 13.44
N GLN A 109 -1.90 0.34 12.81
CA GLN A 109 -2.95 1.31 12.48
C GLN A 109 -3.92 0.81 11.43
N LEU A 110 -3.58 -0.19 10.61
CA LEU A 110 -4.55 -0.80 9.69
C LEU A 110 -5.71 -1.43 10.48
N ALA A 111 -5.40 -2.10 11.59
CA ALA A 111 -6.40 -2.73 12.46
C ALA A 111 -7.18 -1.72 13.31
N GLU A 112 -6.63 -0.53 13.56
CA GLU A 112 -7.35 0.58 14.21
C GLU A 112 -8.34 1.25 13.25
N LEU A 113 -8.04 1.23 11.95
CA LEU A 113 -8.81 1.90 10.91
C LEU A 113 -9.87 1.01 10.27
N PHE A 114 -9.60 -0.30 10.20
CA PHE A 114 -10.43 -1.25 9.48
C PHE A 114 -10.52 -2.59 10.21
N GLU A 115 -11.62 -3.31 9.98
CA GLU A 115 -11.77 -4.70 10.40
C GLU A 115 -11.02 -5.63 9.44
N VAL A 116 -9.78 -5.97 9.78
CA VAL A 116 -8.93 -6.88 9.00
C VAL A 116 -9.60 -8.24 8.79
N GLY A 117 -9.55 -8.75 7.55
CA GLY A 117 -10.22 -9.98 7.14
C GLY A 117 -11.69 -9.83 6.77
N LYS A 118 -12.34 -8.69 7.07
CA LYS A 118 -13.70 -8.38 6.63
C LYS A 118 -13.78 -7.16 5.70
N GLU A 119 -12.98 -6.13 5.97
CA GLU A 119 -12.87 -4.91 5.18
C GLU A 119 -11.57 -4.91 4.37
N MET A 120 -10.45 -5.32 4.99
CA MET A 120 -9.13 -5.28 4.36
C MET A 120 -8.47 -6.66 4.32
N ALA A 121 -7.92 -7.01 3.16
CA ALA A 121 -7.05 -8.17 3.01
C ALA A 121 -5.60 -7.75 3.27
N CYS A 122 -4.91 -8.47 4.16
CA CYS A 122 -3.50 -8.24 4.40
C CYS A 122 -2.67 -9.51 4.50
N PHE A 123 -1.37 -9.37 4.25
CA PHE A 123 -0.35 -10.37 4.55
C PHE A 123 0.51 -9.89 5.72
N THR A 124 0.98 -10.83 6.53
CA THR A 124 1.91 -10.58 7.65
C THR A 124 3.31 -11.07 7.32
N ASP A 125 3.42 -12.09 6.47
CA ASP A 125 4.67 -12.61 5.95
C ASP A 125 4.69 -12.56 4.41
N ILE A 126 5.87 -12.31 3.85
CA ILE A 126 6.06 -12.19 2.40
C ILE A 126 5.68 -13.50 1.69
N GLY A 127 5.97 -14.66 2.30
CA GLY A 127 5.64 -15.98 1.74
C GLY A 127 4.13 -16.26 1.64
N GLU A 128 3.27 -15.45 2.28
CA GLU A 128 1.82 -15.55 2.16
C GLU A 128 1.30 -14.95 0.86
N ILE A 129 2.05 -14.02 0.25
CA ILE A 129 1.62 -13.23 -0.92
C ILE A 129 1.12 -14.15 -2.04
N PRO A 130 1.86 -15.19 -2.49
CA PRO A 130 1.38 -16.02 -3.60
C PRO A 130 0.10 -16.78 -3.26
N LYS A 131 -0.05 -17.23 -2.01
CA LYS A 131 -1.25 -17.95 -1.55
C LYS A 131 -2.46 -17.01 -1.53
N LEU A 132 -2.30 -15.80 -0.99
CA LEU A 132 -3.37 -14.80 -0.91
C LEU A 132 -3.77 -14.30 -2.29
N VAL A 133 -2.81 -14.03 -3.17
CA VAL A 133 -3.10 -13.65 -4.57
C VAL A 133 -3.89 -14.75 -5.27
N ARG A 134 -3.44 -16.02 -5.21
CA ARG A 134 -4.21 -17.16 -5.77
C ARG A 134 -5.62 -17.25 -5.21
N TYR A 135 -5.75 -17.08 -3.90
CA TYR A 135 -7.04 -17.14 -3.23
C TYR A 135 -7.97 -16.03 -3.74
N TYR A 136 -7.57 -14.77 -3.65
CA TYR A 136 -8.43 -13.66 -4.04
C TYR A 136 -8.69 -13.59 -5.53
N LEU A 137 -7.76 -14.05 -6.39
CA LEU A 137 -8.02 -14.20 -7.83
C LEU A 137 -9.19 -15.14 -8.14
N LYS A 138 -9.38 -16.20 -7.34
CA LYS A 138 -10.44 -17.19 -7.51
C LYS A 138 -11.77 -16.83 -6.86
N HIS A 139 -11.79 -15.86 -5.93
CA HIS A 139 -12.97 -15.53 -5.13
C HIS A 139 -13.39 -14.07 -5.33
N THR A 140 -13.99 -13.78 -6.48
CA THR A 140 -14.40 -12.42 -6.86
C THR A 140 -15.45 -11.87 -5.91
N GLU A 141 -16.43 -12.69 -5.52
CA GLU A 141 -17.49 -12.33 -4.58
C GLU A 141 -16.96 -11.90 -3.21
N ILE A 142 -15.89 -12.55 -2.74
CA ILE A 142 -15.22 -12.18 -1.50
C ILE A 142 -14.57 -10.81 -1.65
N ARG A 143 -13.84 -10.56 -2.75
CA ARG A 143 -13.21 -9.26 -3.02
C ARG A 143 -14.23 -8.14 -3.11
N GLU A 144 -15.32 -8.34 -3.83
CA GLU A 144 -16.38 -7.35 -4.00
C GLU A 144 -17.03 -7.00 -2.66
N LYS A 145 -17.33 -8.01 -1.84
CA LYS A 145 -17.92 -7.81 -0.50
C LYS A 145 -16.96 -7.06 0.43
N MET A 146 -15.68 -7.44 0.47
CA MET A 146 -14.67 -6.74 1.28
C MET A 146 -14.51 -5.29 0.82
N THR A 147 -14.37 -5.08 -0.49
CA THR A 147 -14.21 -3.74 -1.09
C THR A 147 -15.41 -2.85 -0.81
N ALA A 148 -16.64 -3.37 -0.90
CA ALA A 148 -17.85 -2.61 -0.61
C ALA A 148 -17.88 -2.13 0.86
N LYS A 149 -17.50 -3.00 1.81
CA LYS A 149 -17.41 -2.63 3.23
C LYS A 149 -16.31 -1.61 3.50
N ALA A 150 -15.10 -1.83 2.97
CA ALA A 150 -14.01 -0.88 3.09
C ALA A 150 -14.36 0.48 2.48
N ARG A 151 -15.03 0.50 1.31
CA ARG A 151 -15.52 1.72 0.68
C ARG A 151 -16.52 2.45 1.57
N GLN A 152 -17.47 1.73 2.15
CA GLN A 152 -18.44 2.30 3.09
C GLN A 152 -17.73 2.95 4.29
N ARG A 153 -16.77 2.25 4.91
CA ARG A 153 -15.92 2.77 6.00
C ARG A 153 -15.20 4.06 5.59
N VAL A 154 -14.52 4.04 4.44
CA VAL A 154 -13.74 5.19 3.97
C VAL A 154 -14.62 6.42 3.76
N LEU A 155 -15.76 6.25 3.09
CA LEU A 155 -16.68 7.35 2.82
C LEU A 155 -17.36 7.88 4.09
N ALA A 156 -17.62 7.01 5.07
CA ALA A 156 -18.24 7.40 6.33
C ALA A 156 -17.26 8.10 7.29
N GLU A 157 -15.98 7.71 7.30
CA GLU A 157 -15.08 8.05 8.42
C GLU A 157 -13.72 8.62 8.01
N HIS A 158 -13.27 8.42 6.76
CA HIS A 158 -11.87 8.64 6.40
C HIS A 158 -11.66 9.59 5.22
N THR A 159 -12.70 10.29 4.78
CA THR A 159 -12.54 11.41 3.85
C THR A 159 -11.71 12.53 4.47
N TYR A 160 -11.04 13.34 3.64
CA TYR A 160 -10.32 14.53 4.13
C TYR A 160 -11.20 15.44 4.98
N ARG A 161 -12.47 15.60 4.62
CA ARG A 161 -13.43 16.38 5.41
C ARG A 161 -13.56 15.85 6.84
N HIS A 162 -13.69 14.53 7.01
CA HIS A 162 -13.76 13.91 8.34
C HIS A 162 -12.46 14.07 9.11
N ARG A 163 -11.30 13.84 8.46
CA ARG A 163 -9.99 13.94 9.10
C ARG A 163 -9.67 15.36 9.56
N VAL A 164 -9.90 16.37 8.72
CA VAL A 164 -9.69 17.78 9.06
C VAL A 164 -10.62 18.21 10.20
N ALA A 165 -11.90 17.79 10.17
CA ALA A 165 -12.83 18.08 11.26
C ALA A 165 -12.34 17.49 12.59
N ALA A 166 -11.88 16.24 12.61
CA ALA A 166 -11.34 15.59 13.80
C ALA A 166 -10.07 16.27 14.32
N MET A 167 -9.17 16.71 13.43
CA MET A 167 -7.97 17.46 13.81
C MET A 167 -8.35 18.80 14.49
N LEU A 168 -9.27 19.56 13.89
CA LEU A 168 -9.73 20.84 14.44
C LEU A 168 -10.41 20.68 15.80
N ASP A 169 -11.26 19.65 15.95
CA ASP A 169 -11.91 19.33 17.22
C ASP A 169 -10.87 18.92 18.30
N THR A 170 -9.88 18.12 17.93
CA THR A 170 -8.77 17.76 18.83
C THR A 170 -7.97 18.98 19.27
N MET A 171 -7.66 19.90 18.35
CA MET A 171 -6.96 21.15 18.70
C MET A 171 -7.77 21.98 19.68
N ARG A 172 -9.08 22.16 19.46
CA ARG A 172 -9.96 22.93 20.34
C ARG A 172 -10.13 22.35 21.75
N ARG A 173 -9.94 21.05 21.93
CA ARG A 173 -10.05 20.39 23.24
C ARG A 173 -8.77 20.45 24.07
N ASN A 174 -7.62 20.61 23.41
CA ASN A 174 -6.30 20.50 24.03
C ASN A 174 -5.53 21.83 24.06
N TRP A 175 -6.17 22.91 23.62
CA TRP A 175 -5.69 24.29 23.63
C TRP A 175 -6.74 25.16 24.30
#